data_AF-A0A4Q2SJT8-F1
#
_entry.id   AF-A0A4Q2SJT8-F1
#
_cell.length_a   1.000
_cell.length_b   1.000
_cell.length_c   1.000
_cell.angle_alpha   90.00
_cell.angle_beta   90.00
_cell.angle_gamma   90.00
#
_symmetry.space_group_name_H-M   'P 1'
#
loop_
_entity.id
_entity.type
_entity.pdbx_description
1 polymer ?
#
loop_
_entity_poly.entity_id
_entity_poly.type
_entity_poly.pdbx_seq_one_letter_code
_entity_poly.pdbx_strand_id
1 'polypeptide(L)'
;MTDPRFTKVCDDLEELLEIVDIDSIEDLDTLVMALLDRPVSVTDGWDDERDVPALDIRVHGSELSIGVLEPFPMSVLELARSSGELAQDIGPYAPAGEAPIHGNDLLTLRDEELVAALQRALGQVRLLNLLDDD
;
A
#
# COMPACT_ATOMS: atom_id res chain seq x y z
N MET A 1 -0.68 -16.52 -14.47
CA MET A 1 -2.04 -16.63 -13.94
C MET A 1 -2.14 -15.61 -12.83
N THR A 2 -2.94 -14.57 -13.04
CA THR A 2 -3.12 -13.47 -12.09
C THR A 2 -3.88 -13.96 -10.86
N ASP A 3 -3.40 -13.64 -9.67
CA ASP A 3 -4.06 -14.02 -8.41
C ASP A 3 -5.28 -13.12 -8.19
N PRO A 4 -6.52 -13.67 -8.21
CA PRO A 4 -7.74 -12.88 -8.21
C PRO A 4 -7.98 -12.13 -6.91
N ARG A 5 -7.25 -12.49 -5.84
CA ARG A 5 -7.35 -11.85 -4.52
C ARG A 5 -7.01 -10.37 -4.59
N PHE A 6 -5.98 -10.00 -5.34
CA PHE A 6 -5.55 -8.60 -5.45
C PHE A 6 -6.52 -7.71 -6.23
N THR A 7 -7.37 -8.30 -7.08
CA THR A 7 -8.36 -7.59 -7.90
C THR A 7 -9.77 -7.64 -7.34
N LYS A 8 -10.00 -8.40 -6.26
CA LYS A 8 -11.32 -8.47 -5.64
C LYS A 8 -11.54 -7.18 -4.84
N VAL A 9 -12.67 -6.55 -5.13
CA VAL A 9 -13.18 -5.39 -4.41
C VAL A 9 -13.71 -5.87 -3.07
N CYS A 10 -13.28 -5.21 -2.00
CA CYS A 10 -13.63 -5.49 -0.61
C CYS A 10 -14.48 -4.33 -0.07
N ASP A 11 -15.51 -4.65 0.71
CA ASP A 11 -16.47 -3.66 1.22
C ASP A 11 -15.97 -2.93 2.47
N ASP A 12 -14.96 -3.48 3.15
CA ASP A 12 -14.35 -2.90 4.34
C ASP A 12 -12.89 -3.38 4.54
N LEU A 13 -12.25 -2.86 5.61
CA LEU A 13 -10.89 -3.21 5.97
C LEU A 13 -10.75 -4.68 6.35
N GLU A 14 -11.70 -5.27 7.08
CA GLU A 14 -11.63 -6.66 7.54
C GLU A 14 -11.57 -7.62 6.34
N GLU A 15 -12.45 -7.43 5.35
CA GLU A 15 -12.44 -8.23 4.12
C GLU A 15 -11.15 -8.04 3.31
N LEU A 16 -10.60 -6.82 3.30
CA LEU A 16 -9.33 -6.52 2.62
C LEU A 16 -8.14 -7.20 3.31
N LEU A 17 -8.08 -7.24 4.63
CA LEU A 17 -7.02 -7.94 5.36
C LEU A 17 -7.12 -9.46 5.15
N GLU A 18 -8.33 -10.01 5.28
CA GLU A 18 -8.59 -11.45 5.08
C GLU A 18 -8.17 -11.94 3.70
N ILE A 19 -8.37 -11.14 2.65
CA ILE A 19 -8.12 -11.61 1.28
C ILE A 19 -6.62 -11.76 0.97
N VAL A 20 -5.77 -10.91 1.53
CA VAL A 20 -4.32 -11.01 1.39
C VAL A 20 -3.67 -11.79 2.54
N ASP A 21 -4.46 -12.21 3.53
CA ASP A 21 -4.02 -13.06 4.64
C ASP A 21 -2.86 -12.37 5.37
N ILE A 22 -3.20 -11.19 5.89
CA ILE A 22 -2.42 -10.33 6.80
C ILE A 22 -3.28 -10.02 8.02
N ASP A 23 -2.65 -9.78 9.17
CA ASP A 23 -3.32 -9.85 10.46
C ASP A 23 -3.71 -8.46 10.99
N SER A 24 -3.08 -7.40 10.49
CA SER A 24 -3.34 -6.04 10.95
C SER A 24 -3.14 -4.97 9.87
N ILE A 25 -3.55 -3.74 10.19
CA ILE A 25 -3.35 -2.59 9.30
C ILE A 25 -1.87 -2.20 9.20
N GLU A 26 -1.07 -2.47 10.23
CA GLU A 26 0.39 -2.27 10.19
C GLU A 26 1.08 -3.19 9.16
N ASP A 27 0.51 -4.35 8.86
CA ASP A 27 0.97 -5.20 7.76
C ASP A 27 0.69 -4.57 6.39
N LEU A 28 -0.38 -3.78 6.26
CA LEU A 28 -0.66 -3.00 5.05
C LEU A 28 0.38 -1.90 4.86
N ASP A 29 0.81 -1.23 5.94
CA ASP A 29 1.94 -0.27 5.87
C ASP A 29 3.15 -0.95 5.26
N THR A 30 3.51 -2.10 5.83
CA THR A 30 4.69 -2.87 5.41
C THR A 30 4.56 -3.35 3.96
N LEU A 31 3.36 -3.78 3.54
CA LEU A 31 3.08 -4.16 2.16
C LEU A 31 3.30 -2.99 1.19
N VAL A 32 2.71 -1.83 1.47
CA VAL A 32 2.81 -0.65 0.60
C VAL A 32 4.23 -0.06 0.62
N MET A 33 4.89 -0.06 1.78
CA MET A 33 6.30 0.30 1.91
C MET A 33 7.20 -0.58 1.03
N ALA A 34 6.98 -1.89 1.03
CA ALA A 34 7.72 -2.83 0.20
C ALA A 34 7.49 -2.62 -1.31
N LEU A 35 6.29 -2.17 -1.71
CA LEU A 35 6.00 -1.82 -3.10
C LEU A 35 6.70 -0.54 -3.55
N LEU A 36 6.64 0.51 -2.72
CA LEU A 36 7.12 1.85 -3.06
C LEU A 36 8.59 2.09 -2.71
N ASP A 37 9.20 1.21 -1.91
CA ASP A 37 10.56 1.34 -1.38
C ASP A 37 10.77 2.66 -0.62
N ARG A 38 9.75 3.06 0.17
CA ARG A 38 9.76 4.27 1.00
C ARG A 38 8.77 4.15 2.16
N PRO A 39 8.89 4.99 3.21
CA PRO A 39 7.97 4.95 4.34
C PRO A 39 6.55 5.38 3.93
N VAL A 40 5.57 4.64 4.44
CA VAL A 40 4.14 4.85 4.26
C VAL A 40 3.45 4.62 5.61
N SER A 41 2.32 5.26 5.80
CA SER A 41 1.39 4.96 6.90
C SER A 41 -0.01 4.79 6.32
N VAL A 42 -0.67 3.71 6.67
CA VAL A 42 -2.05 3.36 6.34
C VAL A 42 -2.77 3.26 7.67
N THR A 43 -3.81 4.06 7.86
CA THR A 43 -4.63 4.02 9.08
C THR A 43 -6.10 3.91 8.73
N ASP A 44 -6.88 3.35 9.65
CA ASP A 44 -8.33 3.33 9.51
C ASP A 44 -8.87 4.76 9.57
N GLY A 45 -9.84 5.04 8.70
CA GLY A 45 -10.38 6.38 8.52
C GLY A 45 -11.88 6.37 8.23
N TRP A 46 -12.43 7.57 8.18
CA TRP A 46 -13.82 7.83 7.81
C TRP A 46 -13.87 8.99 6.81
N ASP A 47 -14.53 8.79 5.67
CA ASP A 47 -14.80 9.86 4.71
C ASP A 47 -16.11 10.56 5.12
N ASP A 48 -16.01 11.70 5.79
CA ASP A 48 -17.14 12.51 6.25
C ASP A 48 -18.03 13.02 5.10
N GLU A 49 -17.48 13.23 3.90
CA GLU A 49 -18.25 13.75 2.76
C GLU A 49 -19.15 12.67 2.15
N ARG A 50 -18.67 11.42 2.15
CA ARG A 50 -19.36 10.26 1.59
C ARG A 50 -20.10 9.43 2.64
N ASP A 51 -19.82 9.66 3.92
CA ASP A 51 -20.36 8.92 5.07
C ASP A 51 -20.06 7.42 5.00
N VAL A 52 -18.78 7.08 4.72
CA VAL A 52 -18.32 5.69 4.57
C VAL A 52 -16.95 5.45 5.22
N PRO A 53 -16.62 4.19 5.60
CA PRO A 53 -15.27 3.81 6.00
C PRO A 53 -14.25 4.10 4.89
N ALA A 54 -13.02 4.43 5.30
CA ALA A 54 -11.91 4.72 4.40
C ALA A 54 -10.56 4.28 4.97
N LEU A 55 -9.52 4.31 4.14
CA LEU A 55 -8.13 4.25 4.56
C LEU A 55 -7.49 5.64 4.41
N ASP A 56 -6.85 6.17 5.46
CA ASP A 56 -5.93 7.32 5.34
C ASP A 56 -4.56 6.77 4.96
N ILE A 57 -4.19 6.97 3.69
CA ILE A 57 -2.90 6.56 3.15
C ILE A 57 -2.01 7.79 3.11
N ARG A 58 -0.85 7.72 3.77
CA ARG A 58 0.15 8.79 3.80
C ARG A 58 1.50 8.29 3.31
N VAL A 59 1.98 8.87 2.22
CA VAL A 59 3.33 8.62 1.68
C VAL A 59 4.28 9.70 2.19
N HIS A 60 5.40 9.25 2.75
CA HIS A 60 6.41 10.15 3.32
C HIS A 60 7.54 10.44 2.33
N GLY A 61 7.85 11.72 2.15
CA GLY A 61 9.03 12.24 1.45
C GLY A 61 10.14 12.62 2.41
N SER A 62 11.21 13.20 1.87
CA SER A 62 12.36 13.60 2.70
C SER A 62 12.05 14.79 3.62
N GLU A 63 11.16 15.70 3.20
CA GLU A 63 10.82 16.92 3.97
C GLU A 63 9.32 17.11 4.22
N LEU A 64 8.48 16.39 3.50
CA LEU A 64 7.02 16.52 3.56
C LEU A 64 6.35 15.15 3.41
N SER A 65 5.07 15.09 3.73
CA SER A 65 4.22 13.91 3.53
C SER A 65 2.95 14.34 2.81
N ILE A 66 2.45 13.51 1.89
CA ILE A 66 1.14 13.70 1.25
C ILE A 66 0.27 12.51 1.64
N GLY A 67 -1.00 12.74 1.91
CA GLY A 67 -1.95 11.66 2.12
C GLY A 67 -3.29 11.90 1.47
N VAL A 68 -4.06 10.83 1.37
CA VAL A 68 -5.41 10.79 0.78
C VAL A 68 -6.28 9.84 1.59
N LEU A 69 -7.57 10.15 1.68
CA LEU A 69 -8.57 9.21 2.17
C LEU A 69 -9.12 8.41 0.98
N GLU A 70 -8.89 7.10 0.99
CA GLU A 70 -9.48 6.16 0.02
C GLU A 70 -10.69 5.46 0.62
N PRO A 71 -11.91 5.82 0.22
CA PRO A 71 -13.12 5.21 0.75
C PRO A 71 -13.34 3.81 0.20
N PHE A 72 -13.89 2.93 1.03
CA PHE A 72 -14.42 1.65 0.59
C PHE A 72 -15.70 1.85 -0.26
N PRO A 73 -16.02 0.91 -1.18
CA PRO A 73 -15.32 -0.36 -1.43
C PRO A 73 -14.06 -0.20 -2.29
N MET A 74 -13.02 -1.01 -2.04
CA MET A 74 -11.74 -0.95 -2.75
C MET A 74 -11.03 -2.31 -2.84
N SER A 75 -10.12 -2.45 -3.79
CA SER A 75 -9.22 -3.60 -3.96
C SER A 75 -7.78 -3.28 -3.55
N VAL A 76 -6.97 -4.32 -3.32
CA VAL A 76 -5.53 -4.16 -3.02
C VAL A 76 -4.79 -3.55 -4.23
N LEU A 77 -5.25 -3.82 -5.44
CA LEU A 77 -4.71 -3.19 -6.64
C LEU A 77 -4.99 -1.68 -6.66
N GLU A 78 -6.21 -1.25 -6.32
CA GLU A 78 -6.55 0.17 -6.19
C GLU A 78 -5.75 0.85 -5.07
N LEU A 79 -5.59 0.19 -3.91
CA LEU A 79 -4.71 0.65 -2.82
C LEU A 79 -3.28 0.92 -3.32
N ALA A 80 -2.71 -0.03 -4.05
CA ALA A 80 -1.35 0.09 -4.59
C ALA A 80 -1.25 1.22 -5.63
N ARG A 81 -2.25 1.41 -6.48
CA ARG A 81 -2.28 2.49 -7.48
C ARG A 81 -2.39 3.86 -6.81
N SER A 82 -3.34 4.04 -5.89
CA SER A 82 -3.49 5.30 -5.13
C SER A 82 -2.20 5.68 -4.39
N SER A 83 -1.57 4.70 -3.73
CA SER A 83 -0.27 4.90 -3.07
C SER A 83 0.83 5.29 -4.08
N GLY A 84 0.81 4.73 -5.28
CA GLY A 84 1.69 5.09 -6.38
C GLY A 84 1.47 6.51 -6.92
N GLU A 85 0.22 6.97 -7.01
CA GLU A 85 -0.12 8.35 -7.38
C GLU A 85 0.45 9.34 -6.36
N LEU A 86 0.23 9.09 -5.06
CA LEU A 86 0.84 9.89 -3.99
C LEU A 86 2.37 9.92 -4.07
N ALA A 87 2.99 8.77 -4.34
CA ALA A 87 4.44 8.66 -4.47
C ALA A 87 4.99 9.41 -5.71
N GLN A 88 4.22 9.48 -6.79
CA GLN A 88 4.56 10.27 -7.97
C GLN A 88 4.44 11.77 -7.66
N ASP A 89 3.36 12.19 -7.01
CA ASP A 89 3.07 13.59 -6.70
C ASP A 89 4.08 14.19 -5.72
N ILE A 90 4.48 13.44 -4.70
CA ILE A 90 5.49 13.88 -3.74
C ILE A 90 6.91 13.89 -4.33
N GLY A 91 7.15 13.10 -5.36
CA GLY A 91 8.44 12.97 -6.03
C GLY A 91 9.43 12.02 -5.33
N PRO A 92 10.71 12.07 -5.74
CA PRO A 92 11.74 11.13 -5.28
C PRO A 92 11.92 11.13 -3.76
N TYR A 93 12.20 9.95 -3.21
CA TYR A 93 12.52 9.76 -1.80
C TYR A 93 14.02 9.51 -1.63
N ALA A 94 14.68 10.23 -0.72
CA ALA A 94 16.04 9.92 -0.30
C ALA A 94 16.08 9.78 1.22
N PRO A 95 16.48 8.62 1.76
CA PRO A 95 16.91 8.54 3.14
C PRO A 95 18.04 9.54 3.43
N ALA A 96 18.14 9.98 4.68
CA ALA A 96 19.11 11.01 5.06
C ALA A 96 20.55 10.55 4.76
N GLY A 97 21.23 11.26 3.87
CA GLY A 97 22.61 10.95 3.47
C GLY A 97 22.74 9.91 2.34
N GLU A 98 21.62 9.48 1.75
CA GLU A 98 21.59 8.52 0.65
C GLU A 98 21.19 9.17 -0.68
N ALA A 99 21.45 8.45 -1.77
CA ALA A 99 20.97 8.86 -3.09
C ALA A 99 19.44 8.67 -3.18
N PRO A 100 18.73 9.50 -3.97
CA PRO A 100 17.30 9.31 -4.19
C PRO A 100 17.00 7.92 -4.76
N ILE A 101 16.06 7.25 -4.13
CA ILE A 101 15.46 6.02 -4.58
C ILE A 101 14.29 6.40 -5.49
N HIS A 102 14.35 5.89 -6.72
CA HIS A 102 13.21 5.84 -7.60
C HIS A 102 12.52 4.52 -7.30
N GLY A 103 11.52 4.54 -6.42
CA GLY A 103 10.71 3.36 -6.10
C GLY A 103 10.09 2.73 -7.34
N ASN A 104 9.38 1.61 -7.18
CA ASN A 104 8.69 1.02 -8.33
C ASN A 104 7.64 2.01 -8.86
N ASP A 105 7.71 2.30 -10.15
CA ASP A 105 6.67 3.08 -10.82
C ASP A 105 5.43 2.21 -10.99
N LEU A 106 4.62 2.15 -9.93
CA LEU A 106 3.44 1.30 -9.88
C LEU A 106 2.41 1.69 -10.93
N LEU A 107 2.43 2.92 -11.46
CA LEU A 107 1.44 3.43 -12.41
C LEU A 107 1.71 2.96 -13.85
N THR A 108 2.97 2.67 -14.19
CA THR A 108 3.31 2.16 -15.53
C THR A 108 3.24 0.64 -15.65
N LEU A 109 3.18 -0.07 -14.53
CA LEU A 109 2.99 -1.52 -14.51
C LEU A 109 1.60 -1.89 -15.05
N ARG A 110 1.53 -2.96 -15.83
CA ARG A 110 0.26 -3.62 -16.14
C ARG A 110 -0.25 -4.37 -14.91
N ASP A 111 -1.54 -4.65 -14.83
CA ASP A 111 -2.13 -5.30 -13.66
C ASP A 111 -1.45 -6.64 -13.32
N GLU A 112 -1.07 -7.43 -14.33
CA GLU A 112 -0.35 -8.69 -14.12
C GLU A 112 1.03 -8.48 -13.46
N GLU A 113 1.73 -7.40 -13.82
CA GLU A 113 3.05 -7.05 -13.29
C GLU A 113 2.92 -6.48 -11.88
N LEU A 114 1.90 -5.65 -11.65
CA LEU A 114 1.59 -5.11 -10.33
C LEU A 114 1.17 -6.23 -9.36
N VAL A 115 0.37 -7.20 -9.81
CA VAL A 115 0.01 -8.37 -9.02
C VAL A 115 1.24 -9.21 -8.67
N ALA A 116 2.19 -9.38 -9.59
CA ALA A 116 3.44 -10.07 -9.29
C ALA A 116 4.29 -9.30 -8.25
N ALA A 117 4.33 -7.97 -8.33
CA ALA A 117 4.99 -7.12 -7.33
C ALA A 117 4.32 -7.23 -5.96
N LEU A 118 2.99 -7.19 -5.92
CA LEU A 118 2.17 -7.39 -4.71
C LEU A 118 2.41 -8.75 -4.07
N GLN A 119 2.46 -9.82 -4.86
CA GLN A 119 2.77 -11.16 -4.35
C GLN A 119 4.17 -11.22 -3.71
N ARG A 120 5.15 -10.56 -4.32
CA ARG A 120 6.51 -10.49 -3.79
C ARG A 120 6.56 -9.70 -2.48
N ALA A 121 5.91 -8.54 -2.44
CA ALA A 121 5.83 -7.69 -1.26
C ALA A 121 5.10 -8.41 -0.10
N LEU A 122 3.98 -9.07 -0.38
CA LEU A 122 3.26 -9.89 0.60
C LEU A 122 4.12 -11.04 1.14
N GLY A 123 4.95 -11.65 0.29
CA GLY A 123 5.93 -12.64 0.73
C GLY A 123 6.98 -12.06 1.70
N GLN A 124 7.36 -10.78 1.54
CA GLN A 124 8.27 -10.10 2.47
C GLN A 124 7.59 -9.79 3.81
N VAL A 125 6.35 -9.28 3.79
CA VAL A 125 5.55 -9.04 5.00
C VAL A 125 5.46 -10.30 5.84
N ARG A 126 5.08 -11.43 5.24
CA ARG A 126 4.97 -12.72 5.94
C ARG A 126 6.29 -13.19 6.55
N LEU A 127 7.41 -12.90 5.89
CA LEU A 127 8.74 -13.23 6.44
C LEU A 127 9.10 -12.34 7.63
N LEU A 128 8.70 -11.06 7.61
CA LEU A 128 8.90 -10.14 8.73
C LEU A 128 8.06 -10.56 9.94
N ASN A 129 6.78 -10.86 9.74
CA ASN A 129 5.88 -11.29 10.82
C ASN A 129 6.38 -12.58 11.50
N LEU A 130 6.89 -13.54 10.71
CA LEU A 130 7.52 -14.75 11.26
C LEU A 130 8.77 -14.47 12.11
N LEU A 131 9.50 -13.39 11.86
CA LEU A 131 10.69 -13.01 12.62
C LEU A 131 10.35 -12.20 13.87
N ASP A 132 9.25 -11.45 13.85
CA ASP A 132 8.77 -10.66 15.00
C ASP A 132 8.03 -11.52 16.04
N ASP A 133 7.54 -12.70 15.64
CA ASP A 133 6.92 -13.70 16.53
C ASP A 133 7.92 -14.60 17.31
N ASP A 134 9.24 -14.50 17.01
CA ASP A 134 10.34 -15.24 17.67
C ASP A 134 11.05 -14.41 18.79
#